data_AF-A0A1I7U1K9-F1
#
_entry.id   AF-A0A1I7U1K9-F1
#
_cell.length_a   1.000
_cell.length_b   1.000
_cell.length_c   1.000
_cell.angle_alpha   90.00
_cell.angle_beta   90.00
_cell.angle_gamma   90.00
#
_symmetry.space_group_name_H-M   'P 1'
#
loop_
_entity.id
_entity.type
_entity.pdbx_description
1 polymer ?
#
loop_
_entity_poly.entity_id
_entity_poly.type
_entity_poly.pdbx_seq_one_letter_code
_entity_poly.pdbx_strand_id
1 'polypeptide(L)'
;MVLVFSSLGIIFSVWELIARPFAHNYNKGLAYFSLNTWLKASRELLEFLIIAYASFYLVILSLIAVQFVFRYSTLFKPHWAKKFGGFGVVVWMVYSLFSGAVYGGSLYYFCSPDAFTDEYMEYVPENVWILNYRFQRHNL
;
A
#
# COMPACT_ATOMS: atom_id res chain seq x y z
N MET A 1 9.73 12.28 -16.20
CA MET A 1 8.73 12.31 -15.13
C MET A 1 7.52 11.45 -15.40
N VAL A 2 6.72 11.75 -16.43
CA VAL A 2 5.53 10.94 -16.76
C VAL A 2 5.90 9.48 -17.04
N LEU A 3 6.98 9.22 -17.80
CA LEU A 3 7.46 7.85 -18.05
C LEU A 3 7.80 7.07 -16.78
N VAL A 4 8.42 7.73 -15.80
CA VAL A 4 8.81 7.10 -14.52
C VAL A 4 7.58 6.75 -13.69
N PHE A 5 6.58 7.64 -13.69
CA PHE A 5 5.28 7.37 -13.08
C PHE A 5 4.60 6.16 -13.73
N SER A 6 4.53 6.11 -15.06
CA SER A 6 3.94 4.98 -15.78
C SER A 6 4.68 3.66 -15.53
N SER A 7 6.02 3.65 -15.55
CA SER A 7 6.79 2.44 -15.27
C SER A 7 6.59 1.94 -13.84
N LEU A 8 6.52 2.85 -12.86
CA LEU A 8 6.25 2.47 -11.46
C LEU A 8 4.84 1.94 -11.26
N GLY A 9 3.85 2.49 -11.98
CA GLY A 9 2.49 1.96 -11.98
C GLY A 9 2.43 0.53 -12.52
N ILE A 10 3.16 0.23 -13.61
CA ILE A 10 3.24 -1.14 -14.15
C ILE A 10 3.89 -2.09 -13.14
N ILE A 11 5.01 -1.68 -12.53
CA ILE A 11 5.70 -2.47 -11.50
C ILE A 11 4.76 -2.75 -10.31
N PHE A 12 4.00 -1.74 -9.89
CA PHE A 12 3.04 -1.89 -8.80
C PHE A 12 1.90 -2.85 -9.13
N SER A 13 1.35 -2.81 -10.35
CA SER A 13 0.33 -3.77 -10.78
C SER A 13 0.87 -5.22 -10.81
N VAL A 14 2.13 -5.41 -11.20
CA VAL A 14 2.79 -6.72 -11.11
C VAL A 14 2.96 -7.14 -9.65
N TRP A 15 3.35 -6.20 -8.79
CA TRP A 15 3.52 -6.46 -7.36
C TRP A 15 2.22 -6.85 -6.66
N GLU A 16 1.11 -6.18 -6.99
CA GLU A 16 -0.23 -6.50 -6.50
C GLU A 16 -0.64 -7.93 -6.83
N LEU A 17 -0.37 -8.36 -8.06
CA LEU A 17 -0.66 -9.73 -8.51
C LEU A 17 0.11 -10.77 -7.69
N ILE A 18 1.37 -10.48 -7.34
CA ILE A 18 2.23 -11.37 -6.55
C ILE A 18 1.82 -11.35 -5.07
N ALA A 19 1.64 -10.17 -4.49
CA ALA A 19 1.37 -10.03 -3.07
C ALA A 19 -0.06 -10.46 -2.69
N ARG A 20 -1.05 -10.31 -3.59
CA ARG A 20 -2.50 -10.46 -3.31
C ARG A 20 -2.88 -9.97 -1.91
N PRO A 21 -2.62 -8.69 -1.59
CA PRO A 21 -2.83 -8.17 -0.26
C PRO A 21 -4.32 -7.88 -0.05
N PHE A 22 -4.82 -8.23 1.12
CA PHE A 22 -6.14 -7.86 1.60
C PHE A 22 -5.98 -7.20 2.97
N ALA A 23 -6.83 -6.21 3.21
CA ALA A 23 -6.89 -5.51 4.47
C ALA A 23 -8.29 -5.69 5.06
N HIS A 24 -8.35 -6.02 6.34
CA HIS A 24 -9.58 -6.05 7.10
C HIS A 24 -9.45 -5.11 8.28
N ASN A 25 -10.39 -4.16 8.38
CA ASN A 25 -10.46 -3.23 9.49
C ASN A 25 -11.82 -3.42 10.16
N TYR A 26 -11.82 -3.89 11.40
CA TYR A 26 -13.03 -4.12 12.15
C TYR A 26 -12.80 -3.85 13.64
N ASN A 27 -13.71 -3.07 14.24
CA ASN A 27 -13.78 -2.78 15.67
C ASN A 27 -12.40 -2.54 16.31
N LYS A 28 -11.64 -1.56 15.82
CA LYS A 28 -10.29 -1.17 16.29
C LYS A 28 -9.15 -2.15 15.96
N GLY A 29 -9.43 -3.29 15.34
CA GLY A 29 -8.43 -4.22 14.82
C GLY A 29 -8.15 -3.95 13.33
N LEU A 30 -6.87 -4.02 12.95
CA LEU A 30 -6.42 -3.94 11.57
C LEU A 30 -5.61 -5.20 11.25
N ALA A 31 -6.06 -5.98 10.27
CA ALA A 31 -5.35 -7.15 9.77
C ALA A 31 -4.98 -6.93 8.31
N TYR A 32 -3.70 -7.16 8.00
CA TYR A 32 -3.25 -7.36 6.62
C TYR A 32 -2.90 -8.82 6.41
N PHE A 33 -3.41 -9.41 5.34
CA PHE A 33 -3.13 -10.80 5.00
C PHE A 33 -3.02 -10.95 3.49
N SER A 34 -2.32 -12.01 3.07
CA SER A 34 -2.19 -12.37 1.67
C SER A 34 -3.00 -13.63 1.39
N LEU A 35 -3.74 -13.63 0.29
CA LEU A 35 -4.45 -14.81 -0.22
C LEU A 35 -3.64 -15.55 -1.29
N ASN A 36 -2.32 -15.39 -1.29
CA ASN A 36 -1.47 -16.09 -2.22
C ASN A 36 -1.39 -17.58 -1.84
N THR A 37 -1.92 -18.44 -2.71
CA THR A 37 -1.95 -19.89 -2.53
C THR A 37 -0.93 -20.64 -3.38
N TRP A 38 -0.36 -20.00 -4.41
CA TRP A 38 0.60 -20.64 -5.33
C TRP A 38 2.04 -20.49 -4.85
N LEU A 39 2.34 -19.40 -4.15
CA LEU A 39 3.64 -19.14 -3.59
C LEU A 39 3.72 -19.88 -2.25
N LYS A 40 4.42 -21.03 -2.22
CA LYS A 40 4.83 -21.71 -0.96
C LYS A 40 5.91 -20.88 -0.24
N ALA A 41 5.68 -19.58 -0.10
CA ALA A 41 6.60 -18.64 0.52
C ALA A 41 6.54 -18.76 2.04
N SER A 42 7.65 -18.44 2.69
CA SER A 42 7.68 -18.28 4.14
C SER A 42 6.79 -17.11 4.56
N ARG A 43 6.29 -17.16 5.80
CA ARG A 43 5.47 -16.09 6.41
C ARG A 43 6.14 -14.73 6.30
N GLU A 44 7.45 -14.67 6.58
CA GLU A 44 8.26 -13.45 6.49
C GLU A 44 8.28 -12.83 5.08
N LEU A 45 8.36 -13.67 4.03
CA LEU A 45 8.30 -13.19 2.65
C LEU A 45 6.93 -12.62 2.31
N LEU A 46 5.86 -13.23 2.82
CA LEU A 46 4.49 -12.77 2.62
C LEU A 46 4.24 -11.42 3.31
N GLU A 47 4.72 -11.27 4.55
CA GLU A 47 4.68 -10.01 5.30
C GLU A 47 5.46 -8.91 4.58
N PHE A 48 6.67 -9.21 4.10
CA PHE A 48 7.45 -8.29 3.29
C PHE A 48 6.71 -7.86 2.01
N LEU A 49 6.08 -8.79 1.29
CA LEU A 49 5.33 -8.51 0.06
C LEU A 49 4.17 -7.53 0.31
N ILE A 50 3.43 -7.71 1.41
CA ILE A 50 2.32 -6.85 1.82
C ILE A 50 2.83 -5.45 2.20
N ILE A 51 3.89 -5.36 2.99
CA ILE A 51 4.47 -4.08 3.41
C ILE A 51 5.04 -3.32 2.21
N ALA A 52 5.72 -4.03 1.31
CA ALA A 52 6.21 -3.46 0.06
C ALA A 52 5.06 -2.93 -0.80
N TYR A 53 3.95 -3.66 -0.93
CA TYR A 53 2.76 -3.19 -1.63
C TYR A 53 2.21 -1.89 -1.03
N ALA A 54 2.02 -1.85 0.29
CA ALA A 54 1.52 -0.68 0.99
C ALA A 54 2.46 0.53 0.83
N SER A 55 3.77 0.29 0.83
CA SER A 55 4.79 1.31 0.57
C SER A 55 4.69 1.86 -0.85
N PHE A 56 4.62 0.98 -1.86
CA PHE A 56 4.48 1.38 -3.26
C PHE A 56 3.23 2.23 -3.51
N TYR A 57 2.11 1.90 -2.85
CA TYR A 57 0.90 2.71 -2.93
C TYR A 57 1.17 4.18 -2.56
N LEU A 58 1.89 4.42 -1.46
CA LEU A 58 2.21 5.79 -1.04
C LEU A 58 3.24 6.47 -1.95
N VAL A 59 4.21 5.73 -2.49
CA VAL A 59 5.14 6.25 -3.51
C VAL A 59 4.37 6.75 -4.73
N ILE A 60 3.40 5.97 -5.23
CA ILE A 60 2.57 6.34 -6.37
C ILE A 60 1.73 7.57 -6.04
N LEU A 61 1.10 7.60 -4.87
CA LEU A 61 0.31 8.75 -4.42
C LEU A 61 1.15 10.03 -4.38
N SER A 62 2.37 9.95 -3.83
CA SER A 62 3.33 11.05 -3.82
C SER A 62 3.72 11.48 -5.23
N LEU A 63 3.98 10.54 -6.14
CA LEU A 63 4.30 10.85 -7.53
C LEU A 63 3.14 11.53 -8.26
N ILE A 64 1.89 11.13 -8.01
CA ILE A 64 0.71 11.81 -8.55
C ILE A 64 0.68 13.26 -8.09
N ALA A 65 0.93 13.54 -6.81
CA ALA A 65 1.03 14.90 -6.29
C ALA A 65 2.14 15.71 -7.00
N VAL A 66 3.31 15.11 -7.20
CA VAL A 66 4.41 15.73 -7.97
C VAL A 66 4.01 16.02 -9.42
N GLN A 67 3.22 15.16 -10.08
CA GLN A 67 2.71 15.43 -11.43
C GLN A 67 1.81 16.67 -11.47
N PHE A 68 0.96 16.88 -10.46
CA PHE A 68 0.14 18.08 -10.37
C PHE A 68 1.00 19.34 -10.22
N VAL A 69 2.02 19.30 -9.35
CA VAL A 69 2.96 20.42 -9.17
C VAL A 69 3.75 20.69 -10.46
N PHE A 70 4.17 19.64 -11.16
CA PHE A 70 4.84 19.75 -12.46
C PHE A 70 3.94 20.45 -13.49
N ARG A 71 2.69 20.00 -13.65
CA ARG A 71 1.72 20.60 -14.58
C ARG A 71 1.47 22.08 -14.25
N TYR A 72 1.26 22.39 -12.98
CA TYR A 72 1.10 23.77 -12.53
C TYR A 72 2.33 24.63 -12.88
N SER A 73 3.53 24.12 -12.61
CA SER A 73 4.79 24.81 -12.90
C SER A 73 4.99 25.04 -14.40
N THR A 74 4.63 24.09 -15.25
CA THR A 74 4.72 24.25 -16.71
C THR A 74 3.79 25.33 -17.26
N LEU A 75 2.59 25.50 -16.68
CA LEU A 75 1.61 26.49 -17.17
C LEU A 75 1.92 27.90 -16.66
N PHE A 76 2.23 28.05 -15.37
CA PHE A 76 2.30 29.38 -14.74
C PHE A 76 3.73 29.89 -14.53
N LYS A 77 4.73 29.01 -14.45
CA LYS A 77 6.12 29.38 -14.12
C LYS A 77 7.13 28.54 -14.92
N PRO A 78 7.31 28.79 -16.23
CA PRO A 78 8.16 27.96 -17.10
C PRO A 78 9.63 27.89 -16.64
N HIS A 79 10.14 28.89 -15.92
CA HIS A 79 11.49 28.82 -15.33
C HIS A 79 11.60 27.71 -14.27
N TRP A 80 10.55 27.47 -13.48
CA TRP A 80 10.49 26.39 -12.49
C TRP A 80 10.34 25.02 -13.15
N ALA A 81 9.69 24.94 -14.30
CA ALA A 81 9.57 23.69 -15.06
C ALA A 81 10.95 23.11 -15.45
N LYS A 82 11.98 23.94 -15.66
CA LYS A 82 13.36 23.48 -15.91
C LYS A 82 13.93 22.65 -14.75
N LYS A 83 13.48 22.88 -13.51
CA LYS A 83 13.89 22.09 -12.33
C LYS A 83 13.27 20.68 -12.30
N PHE A 84 12.31 20.38 -13.17
CA PHE A 84 11.71 19.05 -13.30
C PHE A 84 12.36 18.21 -14.42
N GLY A 85 13.38 18.75 -15.10
CA GLY A 85 14.22 18.04 -16.05
C GLY A 85 15.58 17.64 -15.46
N GLY A 86 16.25 16.68 -16.10
CA GLY A 86 17.60 16.25 -15.73
C GLY A 86 17.72 15.79 -14.27
N PHE A 87 18.67 16.34 -13.53
CA PHE A 87 18.95 15.96 -12.14
C PHE A 87 17.80 16.23 -11.17
N GLY A 88 16.96 17.22 -11.44
CA GLY A 88 15.78 17.48 -10.61
C GLY A 88 14.81 16.31 -10.58
N VAL A 89 14.83 15.45 -11.61
CA VAL A 89 14.03 14.22 -11.61
C VAL A 89 14.40 13.28 -10.46
N VAL A 90 15.69 13.16 -10.18
CA VAL A 90 16.21 12.31 -9.13
C VAL A 90 15.77 12.83 -7.75
N VAL A 91 15.77 14.14 -7.54
CA VAL A 91 15.36 14.75 -6.27
C VAL A 91 13.89 14.44 -5.94
N TRP A 92 12.98 14.61 -6.91
CA TRP A 92 11.56 14.31 -6.72
C TRP A 92 11.28 12.81 -6.58
N MET A 93 12.11 11.97 -7.19
CA MET A 93 12.08 10.52 -7.00
C MET A 93 12.46 10.14 -5.57
N VAL A 94 13.56 10.69 -5.05
CA VAL A 94 14.00 10.45 -3.67
C VAL A 94 12.93 10.90 -2.68
N TYR A 95 12.31 12.07 -2.90
CA TYR A 95 11.20 12.54 -2.09
C TYR A 95 10.03 11.53 -2.04
N SER A 96 9.67 10.96 -3.19
CA SER A 96 8.55 10.01 -3.28
C SER A 96 8.89 8.64 -2.72
N LEU A 97 10.15 8.19 -2.83
CA LEU A 97 10.61 6.96 -2.19
C LEU A 97 10.68 7.11 -0.67
N PHE A 98 11.09 8.29 -0.19
CA PHE A 98 11.15 8.58 1.24
C PHE A 98 9.76 8.49 1.90
N SER A 99 8.72 9.03 1.27
CA SER A 99 7.35 8.90 1.80
C SER A 99 6.91 7.44 1.88
N GLY A 100 7.17 6.65 0.84
CA GLY A 100 6.94 5.20 0.86
C GLY A 100 7.68 4.48 1.97
N ALA A 101 8.96 4.82 2.19
CA ALA A 101 9.79 4.21 3.23
C ALA A 101 9.28 4.55 4.65
N VAL A 102 8.85 5.79 4.88
CA VAL A 102 8.25 6.20 6.17
C VAL A 102 6.99 5.38 6.46
N TYR A 103 6.13 5.19 5.46
CA TYR A 103 4.89 4.43 5.64
C TYR A 103 5.11 2.94 5.78
N GLY A 104 5.97 2.35 4.94
CA GLY A 104 6.38 0.95 5.05
C GLY A 104 7.02 0.65 6.40
N GLY A 105 7.93 1.51 6.85
CA GLY A 105 8.56 1.38 8.17
C GLY A 105 7.56 1.49 9.32
N SER A 106 6.61 2.41 9.21
CA SER A 106 5.52 2.54 10.20
C SER A 106 4.66 1.28 10.25
N LEU A 107 4.25 0.74 9.09
CA LEU A 107 3.48 -0.51 9.03
C LEU A 107 4.27 -1.70 9.58
N TYR A 108 5.55 -1.82 9.26
CA TYR A 108 6.39 -2.89 9.80
C TYR A 108 6.48 -2.83 11.33
N TYR A 109 6.62 -1.63 11.90
CA TYR A 109 6.76 -1.46 13.34
C TYR A 109 5.43 -1.61 14.10
N PHE A 110 4.33 -1.05 13.57
CA PHE A 110 3.03 -1.03 14.25
C PHE A 110 2.10 -2.21 13.92
N CYS A 111 2.24 -2.83 12.75
CA CYS A 111 1.40 -3.95 12.31
C CYS A 111 2.18 -5.28 12.27
N SER A 112 3.29 -5.37 13.02
CA SER A 112 3.93 -6.67 13.24
C SER A 112 2.96 -7.58 14.02
N PRO A 113 2.88 -8.89 13.70
CA PRO A 113 1.99 -9.79 14.40
C PRO A 113 2.35 -9.85 15.90
N ASP A 114 1.40 -9.54 16.76
CA ASP A 114 1.53 -9.71 18.21
C ASP A 114 0.52 -10.73 18.73
N ALA A 115 0.87 -11.38 19.85
CA ALA A 115 0.03 -12.43 20.43
C ALA A 115 -1.36 -11.91 20.85
N PHE A 116 -1.46 -10.61 21.20
CA PHE A 116 -2.72 -9.98 21.60
C PHE A 116 -3.67 -9.79 20.41
N THR A 117 -3.17 -9.35 19.26
CA THR A 117 -3.97 -9.18 18.05
C THR A 117 -4.37 -10.54 17.49
N ASP A 118 -3.52 -11.56 17.55
CA ASP A 118 -3.87 -12.92 17.12
C ASP A 118 -5.05 -13.46 17.95
N GLU A 119 -5.03 -13.31 19.29
CA GLU A 119 -6.14 -13.71 20.18
C GLU A 119 -7.43 -12.90 19.91
N TYR A 120 -7.30 -11.58 19.71
CA TYR A 120 -8.43 -10.71 19.37
C TYR A 120 -9.06 -11.08 18.01
N MET A 121 -8.23 -11.34 17.01
CA MET A 121 -8.64 -11.70 15.65
C MET A 121 -9.15 -13.14 15.53
N GLU A 122 -8.91 -14.01 16.51
CA GLU A 122 -9.55 -15.33 16.60
C GLU A 122 -10.95 -15.23 17.24
N TYR A 123 -11.11 -14.38 18.26
CA TYR A 123 -12.37 -14.19 18.99
C TYR A 123 -13.46 -13.44 18.17
N VAL A 124 -13.06 -12.49 17.33
CA VAL A 124 -13.99 -11.65 16.55
C VAL A 124 -14.72 -12.41 15.41
N PRO A 125 -14.05 -13.23 14.57
CA PRO A 125 -14.68 -14.02 13.53
C PRO A 125 -15.80 -14.91 14.05
N GLU A 126 -15.60 -15.57 15.19
CA GLU A 126 -16.60 -16.50 15.71
C GLU A 126 -17.92 -15.79 16.02
N ASN A 127 -17.86 -14.55 16.52
CA ASN A 127 -19.07 -13.79 16.82
C ASN A 127 -19.67 -13.07 15.59
N VAL A 128 -18.84 -12.57 14.67
CA VAL A 128 -19.31 -11.76 13.52
C VAL A 128 -19.78 -12.62 12.36
N TRP A 129 -19.07 -13.70 12.02
CA TRP A 129 -19.50 -14.58 10.92
C TRP A 129 -20.77 -15.35 11.28
N ILE A 130 -20.93 -15.79 12.54
CA ILE A 130 -22.15 -16.46 13.01
C ILE A 130 -23.36 -15.50 12.98
N LEU A 131 -23.16 -14.22 13.33
CA LEU A 131 -24.22 -13.21 13.24
C LEU A 131 -24.59 -12.87 11.80
N ASN A 132 -23.60 -12.74 10.91
CA ASN A 132 -23.86 -12.43 9.49
C ASN A 132 -24.54 -13.61 8.77
N TYR A 133 -24.14 -14.86 9.09
CA TYR A 133 -24.81 -16.07 8.60
C TYR A 133 -26.25 -16.22 9.13
N ARG A 134 -26.53 -15.83 10.39
CA ARG A 134 -27.90 -15.81 10.94
C ARG A 134 -28.77 -14.74 10.31
N PHE A 135 -28.23 -13.55 10.05
CA PHE A 135 -28.96 -12.47 9.38
C PHE A 135 -29.32 -12.81 7.93
N GLN A 136 -28.43 -13.46 7.18
CA GLN A 136 -28.73 -13.93 5.82
C GLN A 136 -29.76 -15.06 5.77
N ARG A 137 -29.83 -15.91 6.81
CA ARG A 137 -30.80 -17.02 6.88
C ARG A 137 -32.20 -16.59 7.33
N HIS A 138 -32.35 -15.42 7.96
CA HIS A 138 -33.64 -14.87 8.37
C HIS A 138 -34.29 -13.95 7.33
N ASN A 139 -33.56 -13.58 6.27
CA ASN A 139 -34.04 -12.75 5.15
C ASN A 139 -34.18 -13.55 3.83
N LEU A 140 -34.23 -14.88 3.91
CA LEU A 140 -34.54 -15.81 2.82
C LEU A 140 -35.77 -16.64 3.20
#